data_AF-A0A379IGA0-F1
#
_entry.id   AF-A0A379IGA0-F1
#
_cell.length_a   1.000
_cell.length_b   1.000
_cell.length_c   1.000
_cell.angle_alpha   90.00
_cell.angle_beta   90.00
_cell.angle_gamma   90.00
#
_symmetry.space_group_name_H-M   'P 1'
#
loop_
_entity.id
_entity.type
_entity.pdbx_description
1 polymer ?
#
loop_
_entity_poly.entity_id
_entity_poly.type
_entity_poly.pdbx_seq_one_letter_code
_entity_poly.pdbx_strand_id
1 'polypeptide(L)'
;MCRQTYLTLSHVPEFIHWLASELDTESRFKHQYVNRKTNQKWSCSSLYDAFEKYCWNHPGNARLGFNPGKCSSSNGIALSTLRQGLISAAGSDSRTLDATIDVMRWGGVTARNADWLKVNEAGLGRMLQGVQAAIDAGDDQAPVLRAKKLRFNSGMTKVYSLLCKDFIIYDSRVAAGLGWMVVKYCQAHGLCKVPEALRFPWAAAKEGKNALAPKRRDPGIGGLKFKGLRSGQQHAMWNMRASWVLSSVLAHPGAAGSRFQNVATPNDPLRALEAALFMIGYDLGEQRSVLAA
;
A
#
# COMPACT_ATOMS: atom_id res chain seq x y z
N MET A 1 13.94 -7.75 12.50
CA MET A 1 14.94 -6.77 12.09
C MET A 1 14.28 -5.46 12.38
N CYS A 2 14.93 -4.64 13.19
CA CYS A 2 14.35 -3.36 13.55
C CYS A 2 14.44 -2.38 12.38
N ARG A 3 13.54 -1.40 12.36
CA ARG A 3 13.46 -0.32 11.37
C ARG A 3 14.82 0.33 11.13
N GLN A 4 15.55 0.66 12.19
CA GLN A 4 16.83 1.36 12.09
C GLN A 4 17.86 0.54 11.30
N THR A 5 17.97 -0.76 11.57
CA THR A 5 18.88 -1.66 10.83
C THR A 5 18.46 -1.82 9.38
N TYR A 6 17.15 -1.92 9.10
CA TYR A 6 16.68 -2.08 7.73
C TYR A 6 16.96 -0.84 6.88
N LEU A 7 16.77 0.36 7.44
CA LEU A 7 16.97 1.62 6.73
C LEU A 7 18.45 1.91 6.41
N THR A 8 19.40 1.24 7.04
CA THR A 8 20.84 1.37 6.75
C THR A 8 21.36 0.30 5.79
N LEU A 9 20.52 -0.63 5.32
CA LEU A 9 20.93 -1.62 4.33
C LEU A 9 21.30 -0.94 3.00
N SER A 10 22.28 -1.52 2.31
CA SER A 10 22.74 -1.05 1.00
C SER A 10 21.57 -0.76 0.04
N HIS A 11 21.68 0.34 -0.71
CA HIS A 11 20.67 0.93 -1.59
C HIS A 11 19.40 1.48 -0.92
N VAL A 12 19.09 1.16 0.34
CA VAL A 12 17.88 1.70 0.99
C VAL A 12 17.99 3.22 1.22
N PRO A 13 19.07 3.77 1.82
CA PRO A 13 19.26 5.22 1.94
C PRO A 13 19.29 5.93 0.58
N GLU A 14 19.98 5.35 -0.40
CA GLU A 14 20.09 5.92 -1.76
C GLU A 14 18.73 5.98 -2.45
N PHE A 15 17.92 4.92 -2.34
CA PHE A 15 16.55 4.90 -2.86
C PHE A 15 15.67 5.93 -2.17
N ILE A 16 15.77 6.06 -0.84
CA ILE A 16 15.02 7.06 -0.07
C ILE A 16 15.39 8.47 -0.52
N HIS A 17 16.69 8.77 -0.60
CA HIS A 17 17.21 10.05 -1.05
C HIS A 17 16.75 10.38 -2.47
N TRP A 18 16.97 9.44 -3.39
CA TRP A 18 16.57 9.58 -4.79
C TRP A 18 15.07 9.82 -4.92
N LEU A 19 14.23 9.00 -4.29
CA LEU A 19 12.79 9.16 -4.43
C LEU A 19 12.31 10.46 -3.77
N ALA A 20 12.88 10.87 -2.64
CA ALA A 20 12.55 12.13 -1.99
C ALA A 20 12.84 13.34 -2.91
N SER A 21 13.96 13.32 -3.65
CA SER A 21 14.28 14.38 -4.62
C SER A 21 13.41 14.38 -5.88
N GLU A 22 12.66 13.30 -6.11
CA GLU A 22 11.93 13.07 -7.36
C GLU A 22 10.40 13.13 -7.19
N LEU A 23 9.89 13.33 -5.97
CA LEU A 23 8.45 13.26 -5.65
C LEU A 23 7.57 14.13 -6.57
N ASP A 24 8.09 15.28 -6.99
CA ASP A 24 7.38 16.25 -7.84
C ASP A 24 7.82 16.25 -9.30
N THR A 25 8.72 15.35 -9.71
CA THR A 25 9.20 15.29 -11.10
C THR A 25 8.09 14.85 -12.06
N GLU A 26 7.79 15.69 -13.07
CA GLU A 26 6.67 15.49 -14.02
C GLU A 26 6.97 14.58 -15.21
N SER A 27 8.23 14.26 -15.49
CA SER A 27 8.60 13.41 -16.62
C SER A 27 8.90 11.98 -16.20
N ARG A 28 9.54 11.82 -15.04
CA ARG A 28 10.04 10.52 -14.54
C ARG A 28 8.90 9.56 -14.20
N PHE A 29 7.79 10.07 -13.67
CA PHE A 29 6.66 9.26 -13.22
C PHE A 29 5.42 9.38 -14.11
N LYS A 30 5.60 9.83 -15.36
CA LYS A 30 4.54 9.80 -16.36
C LYS A 30 4.07 8.37 -16.58
N HIS A 31 2.75 8.16 -16.48
CA HIS A 31 2.13 6.86 -16.65
C HIS A 31 0.73 6.98 -17.25
N GLN A 32 0.28 5.93 -17.93
CA GLN A 32 -1.08 5.86 -18.45
C GLN A 32 -1.53 4.41 -18.63
N TYR A 33 -2.84 4.19 -18.53
CA TYR A 33 -3.48 2.92 -18.83
C TYR A 33 -4.93 3.12 -19.25
N VAL A 34 -5.55 2.07 -19.79
CA VAL A 34 -7.01 2.00 -19.98
C VAL A 34 -7.61 1.29 -18.79
N ASN A 35 -8.52 1.95 -18.08
CA ASN A 35 -9.27 1.32 -17.00
C ASN A 35 -10.17 0.23 -17.58
N ARG A 36 -9.75 -1.03 -17.44
CA ARG A 36 -10.44 -2.19 -18.00
C ARG A 36 -11.91 -2.35 -17.57
N LYS A 37 -12.35 -1.70 -16.48
CA LYS A 37 -13.76 -1.74 -16.04
C LYS A 37 -14.63 -0.68 -16.70
N THR A 38 -14.08 0.51 -16.97
CA THR A 38 -14.83 1.66 -17.49
C THR A 38 -14.48 2.00 -18.93
N ASN A 39 -13.47 1.34 -19.49
CA ASN A 39 -12.84 1.64 -20.79
C ASN A 39 -12.30 3.08 -20.93
N GLN A 40 -12.16 3.81 -19.82
CA GLN A 40 -11.65 5.17 -19.82
C GLN A 40 -10.12 5.18 -19.74
N LYS A 41 -9.49 6.10 -20.47
CA LYS A 41 -8.06 6.37 -20.33
C LYS A 41 -7.80 7.09 -19.00
N TRP A 42 -6.79 6.65 -18.27
CA TRP A 42 -6.26 7.33 -17.09
C TRP A 42 -4.78 7.63 -17.35
N SER A 43 -4.32 8.82 -16.96
CA SER A 43 -2.92 9.21 -17.10
C SER A 43 -2.49 10.21 -16.03
N CYS A 44 -1.21 10.18 -15.68
CA CYS A 44 -0.56 11.15 -14.83
C CYS A 44 0.79 11.62 -15.41
N SER A 45 1.22 12.82 -15.06
CA SER A 45 2.58 13.32 -15.32
C SER A 45 3.53 13.05 -14.14
N SER A 46 3.05 13.22 -12.90
CA SER A 46 3.86 13.04 -11.68
C SER A 46 3.19 12.09 -10.70
N LEU A 47 3.90 11.76 -9.61
CA LEU A 47 3.32 11.03 -8.49
C LEU A 47 2.20 11.83 -7.83
N TYR A 48 2.38 13.14 -7.66
CA TYR A 48 1.36 13.99 -7.07
C TYR A 48 0.11 14.08 -7.97
N ASP A 49 0.29 14.23 -9.29
CA ASP A 49 -0.84 14.21 -10.25
C ASP A 49 -1.58 12.85 -10.23
N ALA A 50 -0.86 11.74 -9.99
CA ALA A 50 -1.51 10.44 -9.80
C ALA A 50 -2.41 10.40 -8.56
N PHE A 51 -2.01 11.08 -7.48
CA PHE A 51 -2.83 11.27 -6.28
C PHE A 51 -4.01 12.22 -6.54
N GLU A 52 -3.80 13.34 -7.22
CA GLU A 52 -4.88 14.28 -7.57
C GLU A 52 -5.97 13.61 -8.42
N LYS A 53 -5.55 12.71 -9.31
CA LYS A 53 -6.43 11.89 -10.15
C LYS A 53 -6.86 10.58 -9.51
N TYR A 54 -6.75 10.45 -8.19
CA TYR A 54 -7.24 9.29 -7.47
C TYR A 54 -8.72 9.06 -7.74
N CYS A 55 -9.05 7.85 -8.17
CA CYS A 55 -10.41 7.44 -8.47
C CYS A 55 -10.60 5.96 -8.13
N TRP A 56 -11.34 5.70 -7.05
CA TRP A 56 -11.75 4.35 -6.67
C TRP A 56 -13.10 4.38 -5.97
N ASN A 57 -14.08 3.68 -6.55
CA ASN A 57 -15.43 3.58 -6.01
C ASN A 57 -15.42 2.82 -4.68
N HIS A 58 -15.52 3.55 -3.56
CA HIS A 58 -15.70 2.97 -2.23
C HIS A 58 -17.19 2.94 -1.88
N PRO A 59 -17.67 1.87 -1.22
CA PRO A 59 -19.04 1.84 -0.74
C PRO A 59 -19.22 2.82 0.42
N GLY A 60 -20.48 3.15 0.74
CA GLY A 60 -20.83 3.81 1.98
C GLY A 60 -20.95 2.82 3.14
N ASN A 61 -21.14 3.35 4.34
CA ASN A 61 -21.43 2.57 5.53
C ASN A 61 -22.47 3.31 6.38
N ALA A 62 -23.70 2.81 6.37
CA ALA A 62 -24.82 3.41 7.12
C ALA A 62 -24.60 3.36 8.65
N ARG A 63 -23.98 2.30 9.16
CA ARG A 63 -23.69 2.15 10.61
C ARG A 63 -22.73 3.23 11.10
N LEU A 64 -21.76 3.60 10.26
CA LEU A 64 -20.74 4.60 10.57
C LEU A 64 -21.04 6.00 10.01
N GLY A 65 -22.12 6.15 9.24
CA GLY A 65 -22.60 7.44 8.76
C GLY A 65 -21.78 8.09 7.63
N PHE A 66 -21.09 7.32 6.79
CA PHE A 66 -20.42 7.87 5.59
C PHE A 66 -21.00 7.36 4.28
N ASN A 67 -21.05 8.24 3.28
CA ASN A 67 -21.62 7.98 1.96
C ASN A 67 -20.63 7.26 1.02
N PRO A 68 -21.12 6.55 -0.02
CA PRO A 68 -20.25 6.08 -1.10
C PRO A 68 -19.60 7.25 -1.83
N GLY A 69 -18.44 7.01 -2.43
CA GLY A 69 -17.66 8.04 -3.13
C GLY A 69 -16.57 7.45 -4.00
N LYS A 70 -15.76 8.32 -4.61
CA LYS A 70 -14.70 7.89 -5.54
C LYS A 70 -13.39 8.65 -5.45
N CYS A 71 -13.36 9.87 -4.94
CA CYS A 71 -12.17 10.72 -4.92
C CYS A 71 -11.33 10.51 -3.66
N SER A 72 -10.12 11.07 -3.63
CA SER A 72 -9.22 10.96 -2.48
C SER A 72 -9.82 11.58 -1.21
N SER A 73 -10.53 12.70 -1.33
CA SER A 73 -11.19 13.35 -0.19
C SER A 73 -12.32 12.50 0.40
N SER A 74 -13.25 12.01 -0.42
CA SER A 74 -14.35 11.16 0.08
C SER A 74 -13.82 9.87 0.70
N ASN A 75 -12.77 9.30 0.11
CA ASN A 75 -12.15 8.10 0.64
C ASN A 75 -11.38 8.36 1.94
N GLY A 76 -10.72 9.51 2.08
CA GLY A 76 -10.05 9.90 3.32
C GLY A 76 -11.03 10.11 4.47
N ILE A 77 -12.22 10.68 4.21
CA ILE A 77 -13.31 10.74 5.20
C ILE A 77 -13.71 9.33 5.64
N ALA A 78 -13.98 8.42 4.68
CA ALA A 78 -14.35 7.05 4.99
C ALA A 78 -13.28 6.33 5.83
N LEU A 79 -12.00 6.46 5.48
CA LEU A 79 -10.87 5.90 6.23
C LEU A 79 -10.76 6.47 7.64
N SER A 80 -10.93 7.79 7.80
CA SER A 80 -10.92 8.45 9.11
C SER A 80 -12.04 7.92 10.02
N THR A 81 -13.26 7.79 9.48
CA THR A 81 -14.40 7.24 10.23
C THR A 81 -14.19 5.76 10.58
N LEU A 82 -13.65 4.95 9.66
CA LEU A 82 -13.33 3.54 9.92
C LEU A 82 -12.25 3.40 11.00
N ARG A 83 -11.22 4.24 10.97
CA ARG A 83 -10.20 4.32 12.04
C ARG A 83 -10.83 4.63 13.38
N GLN A 84 -11.70 5.64 13.45
CA GLN A 84 -12.37 5.98 14.69
C GLN A 84 -13.24 4.82 15.20
N GLY A 85 -13.95 4.13 14.31
CA GLY A 85 -14.71 2.92 14.64
C GLY A 85 -13.85 1.80 15.24
N LEU A 86 -12.65 1.58 14.69
CA LEU A 86 -11.70 0.60 15.22
C LEU A 86 -11.16 1.01 16.60
N ILE A 87 -10.80 2.28 16.80
CA ILE A 87 -10.30 2.80 18.08
C ILE A 87 -11.38 2.70 19.16
N SER A 88 -12.61 3.13 18.86
CA SER A 88 -13.73 3.09 19.80
C SER A 88 -14.21 1.67 20.13
N ALA A 89 -13.83 0.67 19.33
CA ALA A 89 -14.11 -0.74 19.57
C ALA A 89 -13.12 -1.41 20.53
N ALA A 90 -12.01 -0.76 20.87
CA ALA A 90 -10.98 -1.31 21.74
C ALA A 90 -11.56 -1.78 23.09
N GLY A 91 -11.10 -2.95 23.55
CA GLY A 91 -11.56 -3.56 24.79
C GLY A 91 -12.83 -4.43 24.67
N SER A 92 -13.46 -4.49 23.49
CA SER A 92 -14.56 -5.42 23.21
C SER A 92 -14.31 -6.19 21.92
N ASP A 93 -14.19 -7.52 22.02
CA ASP A 93 -13.96 -8.40 20.88
C ASP A 93 -15.10 -8.34 19.86
N SER A 94 -16.35 -8.31 20.33
CA SER A 94 -17.53 -8.21 19.47
C SER A 94 -17.58 -6.87 18.71
N ARG A 95 -17.31 -5.74 19.40
CA ARG A 95 -17.22 -4.44 18.71
C ARG A 95 -16.03 -4.39 17.75
N THR A 96 -14.93 -5.04 18.10
CA THR A 96 -13.73 -5.15 17.24
C THR A 96 -14.05 -5.95 15.98
N LEU A 97 -14.81 -7.04 16.11
CA LEU A 97 -15.30 -7.82 14.98
C LEU A 97 -16.15 -6.95 14.05
N ASP A 98 -17.12 -6.19 14.57
CA ASP A 98 -17.95 -5.31 13.75
C ASP A 98 -17.12 -4.23 13.02
N ALA A 99 -16.21 -3.57 13.74
CA ALA A 99 -15.35 -2.55 13.17
C ALA A 99 -14.42 -3.12 12.08
N THR A 100 -13.84 -4.30 12.29
CA THR A 100 -12.99 -4.96 11.28
C THR A 100 -13.80 -5.44 10.08
N ILE A 101 -15.02 -5.96 10.26
CA ILE A 101 -15.93 -6.32 9.17
C ILE A 101 -16.25 -5.10 8.30
N ASP A 102 -16.46 -3.94 8.90
CA ASP A 102 -16.73 -2.71 8.16
C ASP A 102 -15.55 -2.25 7.31
N VAL A 103 -14.32 -2.43 7.79
CA VAL A 103 -13.12 -2.24 6.97
C VAL A 103 -13.06 -3.23 5.81
N MET A 104 -13.44 -4.49 6.04
CA MET A 104 -13.47 -5.48 4.96
C MET A 104 -14.51 -5.15 3.89
N ARG A 105 -15.69 -4.64 4.30
CA ARG A 105 -16.76 -4.17 3.41
C ARG A 105 -16.30 -3.00 2.57
N TRP A 106 -15.74 -1.96 3.21
CA TRP A 106 -15.14 -0.81 2.52
C TRP A 106 -14.12 -1.27 1.48
N GLY A 107 -13.17 -2.11 1.88
CA GLY A 107 -12.09 -2.56 1.01
C GLY A 107 -12.49 -3.57 -0.07
N GLY A 108 -13.75 -4.03 -0.12
CA GLY A 108 -14.21 -5.07 -1.05
C GLY A 108 -13.51 -6.43 -0.83
N VAL A 109 -13.14 -6.75 0.41
CA VAL A 109 -12.33 -7.93 0.76
C VAL A 109 -12.99 -8.81 1.84
N THR A 110 -14.32 -8.79 1.92
CA THR A 110 -15.09 -9.57 2.90
C THR A 110 -14.85 -11.08 2.79
N ALA A 111 -14.82 -11.62 1.57
CA ALA A 111 -14.72 -13.07 1.35
C ALA A 111 -13.48 -13.68 2.05
N ARG A 112 -13.70 -14.72 2.87
CA ARG A 112 -12.70 -15.42 3.71
C ARG A 112 -12.06 -14.59 4.83
N ASN A 113 -12.01 -13.26 4.72
CA ASN A 113 -11.51 -12.42 5.81
C ASN A 113 -12.57 -12.27 6.91
N ALA A 114 -13.83 -12.00 6.55
CA ALA A 114 -14.92 -11.92 7.52
C ALA A 114 -15.14 -13.26 8.25
N ASP A 115 -15.07 -14.38 7.54
CA ASP A 115 -15.20 -15.70 8.17
C ASP A 115 -14.08 -15.97 9.16
N TRP A 116 -12.84 -15.63 8.79
CA TRP A 116 -11.70 -15.75 9.71
C TRP A 116 -11.87 -14.83 10.93
N LEU A 117 -12.32 -13.59 10.73
CA LEU A 117 -12.56 -12.65 11.84
C LEU A 117 -13.61 -13.19 12.81
N LYS A 118 -14.74 -13.72 12.29
CA LYS A 118 -15.80 -14.32 13.12
C LYS A 118 -15.30 -15.53 13.92
N VAL A 119 -14.55 -16.42 13.27
CA VAL A 119 -13.97 -17.60 13.95
C VAL A 119 -12.95 -17.21 15.02
N ASN A 120 -12.30 -16.05 14.89
CA ASN A 120 -11.28 -15.56 15.82
C ASN A 120 -11.78 -14.36 16.64
N GLU A 121 -13.10 -14.24 16.86
CA GLU A 121 -13.67 -13.13 17.63
C GLU A 121 -13.09 -13.09 19.05
N ALA A 122 -13.11 -14.23 19.76
CA ALA A 122 -12.53 -14.33 21.09
C ALA A 122 -11.02 -14.03 21.05
N GLY A 123 -10.61 -12.96 21.73
CA GLY A 123 -9.24 -12.43 21.76
C GLY A 123 -8.86 -11.57 20.56
N LEU A 124 -9.78 -11.24 19.65
CA LEU A 124 -9.50 -10.43 18.45
C LEU A 124 -8.89 -9.08 18.79
N GLY A 125 -9.47 -8.36 19.77
CA GLY A 125 -8.98 -7.04 20.19
C GLY A 125 -7.55 -7.11 20.71
N ARG A 126 -7.27 -8.11 21.56
CA ARG A 126 -5.91 -8.36 22.09
C ARG A 126 -4.92 -8.72 20.99
N MET A 127 -5.34 -9.51 20.01
CA MET A 127 -4.49 -9.87 18.86
C MET A 127 -4.12 -8.63 18.05
N LEU A 128 -5.10 -7.76 17.73
CA LEU A 128 -4.83 -6.52 17.00
C LEU A 128 -3.92 -5.58 17.78
N GLN A 129 -4.11 -5.44 19.09
CA GLN A 129 -3.22 -4.66 19.97
C GLN A 129 -1.79 -5.21 19.97
N GLY A 130 -1.61 -6.54 20.03
CA GLY A 130 -0.29 -7.15 19.95
C GLY A 130 0.41 -6.89 18.62
N VAL A 131 -0.34 -6.97 17.50
CA VAL A 131 0.19 -6.63 16.17
C VAL A 131 0.55 -5.15 16.06
N GLN A 132 -0.31 -4.26 16.58
CA GLN A 132 -0.04 -2.82 16.62
C GLN A 132 1.23 -2.51 17.40
N ALA A 133 1.38 -3.06 18.61
CA ALA A 133 2.57 -2.87 19.43
C ALA A 133 3.86 -3.32 18.72
N ALA A 134 3.81 -4.44 17.97
CA ALA A 134 4.94 -4.90 17.18
C ALA A 134 5.28 -3.97 16.00
N ILE A 135 4.27 -3.42 15.33
CA ILE A 135 4.45 -2.45 14.24
C ILE A 135 5.04 -1.15 14.79
N ASP A 136 4.50 -0.64 15.90
CA ASP A 136 4.96 0.60 16.55
C ASP A 136 6.39 0.47 17.10
N ALA A 137 6.75 -0.70 17.64
CA ALA A 137 8.12 -1.01 18.04
C ALA A 137 9.10 -1.12 16.84
N GLY A 138 8.58 -1.22 15.62
CA GLY A 138 9.38 -1.27 14.41
C GLY A 138 10.22 -2.53 14.28
N ASP A 139 9.79 -3.68 14.81
CA ASP A 139 10.47 -4.97 14.64
C ASP A 139 9.70 -5.92 13.71
N ASP A 140 10.22 -6.09 12.49
CA ASP A 140 9.61 -6.98 11.49
C ASP A 140 9.75 -8.48 11.80
N GLN A 141 10.48 -8.84 12.86
CA GLN A 141 10.62 -10.22 13.34
C GLN A 141 9.90 -10.48 14.66
N ALA A 142 9.08 -9.55 15.14
CA ALA A 142 8.34 -9.71 16.38
C ALA A 142 7.52 -11.03 16.38
N PRO A 143 7.53 -11.81 17.49
CA PRO A 143 6.89 -13.14 17.52
C PRO A 143 5.42 -13.15 17.08
N VAL A 144 4.66 -12.11 17.43
CA VAL A 144 3.25 -11.98 17.04
C VAL A 144 3.07 -11.95 15.52
N LEU A 145 3.95 -11.27 14.78
CA LEU A 145 3.90 -11.16 13.31
C LEU A 145 4.30 -12.46 12.61
N ARG A 146 5.00 -13.35 13.34
CA ARG A 146 5.46 -14.65 12.87
C ARG A 146 4.51 -15.78 13.26
N ALA A 147 3.49 -15.50 14.07
CA ALA A 147 2.55 -16.51 14.53
C ALA A 147 1.80 -17.11 13.33
N LYS A 148 1.83 -18.45 13.20
CA LYS A 148 1.15 -19.17 12.10
C LYS A 148 -0.35 -18.89 12.02
N LYS A 149 -0.98 -18.58 13.16
CA LYS A 149 -2.41 -18.27 13.26
C LYS A 149 -2.73 -16.83 12.86
N LEU A 150 -1.73 -15.92 12.79
CA LEU A 150 -1.97 -14.54 12.41
C LEU A 150 -2.33 -14.45 10.93
N ARG A 151 -3.50 -13.86 10.65
CA ARG A 151 -3.89 -13.53 9.28
C ARG A 151 -3.30 -12.18 8.88
N PHE A 152 -2.23 -12.21 8.11
CA PHE A 152 -1.67 -11.02 7.48
C PHE A 152 -1.75 -11.13 5.96
N ASN A 153 -2.64 -10.37 5.32
CA ASN A 153 -2.81 -10.38 3.88
C ASN A 153 -3.27 -8.99 3.40
N SER A 154 -3.45 -8.80 2.10
CA SER A 154 -3.86 -7.52 1.51
C SER A 154 -5.22 -6.98 1.99
N GLY A 155 -6.06 -7.82 2.58
CA GLY A 155 -7.29 -7.39 3.25
C GLY A 155 -7.01 -6.88 4.65
N MET A 156 -6.28 -7.68 5.45
CA MET A 156 -5.93 -7.33 6.83
C MET A 156 -4.99 -6.13 6.93
N THR A 157 -4.15 -5.85 5.91
CA THR A 157 -3.34 -4.62 5.87
C THR A 157 -4.18 -3.35 5.99
N LYS A 158 -5.46 -3.37 5.56
CA LYS A 158 -6.39 -2.25 5.70
C LYS A 158 -6.77 -1.98 7.15
N VAL A 159 -6.94 -3.02 7.97
CA VAL A 159 -7.20 -2.88 9.40
C VAL A 159 -5.94 -2.33 10.08
N TYR A 160 -4.79 -2.94 9.81
CA TYR A 160 -3.53 -2.53 10.42
C TYR A 160 -3.13 -1.10 10.04
N SER A 161 -3.35 -0.67 8.78
CA SER A 161 -3.07 0.70 8.33
C SER A 161 -3.97 1.77 8.95
N LEU A 162 -5.12 1.36 9.49
CA LEU A 162 -6.04 2.26 10.18
C LEU A 162 -5.74 2.33 11.69
N LEU A 163 -5.22 1.24 12.28
CA LEU A 163 -4.81 1.21 13.68
C LEU A 163 -3.43 1.86 13.91
N CYS A 164 -2.46 1.52 13.07
CA CYS A 164 -1.07 1.91 13.24
C CYS A 164 -0.82 3.27 12.57
N LYS A 165 0.08 4.07 13.14
CA LYS A 165 0.55 5.31 12.52
C LYS A 165 1.58 4.96 11.43
N ASP A 166 1.64 5.77 10.37
CA ASP A 166 2.67 5.66 9.33
C ASP A 166 2.78 4.26 8.72
N PHE A 167 1.62 3.60 8.52
CA PHE A 167 1.54 2.22 8.04
C PHE A 167 0.60 2.11 6.83
N ILE A 168 1.09 1.56 5.73
CA ILE A 168 0.37 1.57 4.46
C ILE A 168 -0.54 0.34 4.27
N ILE A 169 -1.55 0.51 3.41
CA ILE A 169 -2.31 -0.57 2.79
C ILE A 169 -1.44 -1.19 1.70
N TYR A 170 -0.72 -2.24 2.05
CA TYR A 170 0.10 -2.97 1.08
C TYR A 170 -0.72 -4.06 0.37
N ASP A 171 -1.48 -3.63 -0.63
CA ASP A 171 -2.20 -4.51 -1.54
C ASP A 171 -1.46 -4.69 -2.88
N SER A 172 -2.04 -5.50 -3.77
CA SER A 172 -1.44 -5.80 -5.08
C SER A 172 -1.18 -4.57 -5.96
N ARG A 173 -1.95 -3.49 -5.82
CA ARG A 173 -1.77 -2.28 -6.62
C ARG A 173 -0.63 -1.45 -6.03
N VAL A 174 -0.66 -1.20 -4.72
CA VAL A 174 0.43 -0.48 -4.05
C VAL A 174 1.75 -1.22 -4.22
N ALA A 175 1.76 -2.55 -4.11
CA ALA A 175 2.94 -3.36 -4.37
C ALA A 175 3.48 -3.23 -5.81
N ALA A 176 2.58 -3.21 -6.81
CA ALA A 176 2.96 -3.00 -8.21
C ALA A 176 3.54 -1.59 -8.44
N GLY A 177 2.89 -0.56 -7.90
CA GLY A 177 3.36 0.83 -7.99
C GLY A 177 4.72 1.02 -7.33
N LEU A 178 4.92 0.48 -6.12
CA LEU A 178 6.20 0.54 -5.42
C LEU A 178 7.31 -0.20 -6.17
N GLY A 179 7.03 -1.41 -6.68
CA GLY A 179 8.00 -2.14 -7.51
C GLY A 179 8.39 -1.38 -8.78
N TRP A 180 7.43 -0.67 -9.40
CA TRP A 180 7.69 0.18 -10.56
C TRP A 180 8.60 1.38 -10.23
N MET A 181 8.47 1.97 -9.03
CA MET A 181 9.42 2.98 -8.55
C MET A 181 10.83 2.41 -8.38
N VAL A 182 10.94 1.21 -7.80
CA VAL A 182 12.24 0.54 -7.62
C VAL A 182 12.89 0.25 -8.98
N VAL A 183 12.11 -0.14 -9.99
CA VAL A 183 12.63 -0.30 -11.36
C VAL A 183 13.20 1.01 -11.89
N LYS A 184 12.50 2.13 -11.72
CA LYS A 184 13.00 3.44 -12.15
C LYS A 184 14.27 3.87 -11.42
N TYR A 185 14.35 3.59 -10.12
CA TYR A 185 15.57 3.80 -9.35
C TYR A 185 16.72 2.97 -9.92
N CYS A 186 16.50 1.67 -10.16
CA CYS A 186 17.51 0.79 -10.74
C CYS A 186 17.99 1.29 -12.10
N GLN A 187 17.07 1.74 -12.96
CA GLN A 187 17.40 2.32 -14.26
C GLN A 187 18.22 3.61 -14.12
N ALA A 188 17.84 4.50 -13.21
CA ALA A 188 18.54 5.76 -12.95
C ALA A 188 19.97 5.54 -12.42
N HIS A 189 20.23 4.41 -11.77
CA HIS A 189 21.54 4.06 -11.18
C HIS A 189 22.26 2.94 -11.94
N GLY A 190 21.80 2.57 -13.15
CA GLY A 190 22.45 1.54 -13.97
C GLY A 190 22.46 0.13 -13.37
N LEU A 191 21.55 -0.19 -12.44
CA LEU A 191 21.50 -1.50 -11.79
C LEU A 191 20.84 -2.55 -12.70
N CYS A 192 21.50 -3.70 -12.86
CA CYS A 192 20.98 -4.82 -13.66
C CYS A 192 20.07 -5.78 -12.86
N LYS A 193 20.04 -5.66 -11.53
CA LYS A 193 19.25 -6.49 -10.61
C LYS A 193 18.64 -5.61 -9.53
N VAL A 194 17.43 -5.97 -9.07
CA VAL A 194 16.80 -5.30 -7.94
C VAL A 194 17.58 -5.63 -6.65
N PRO A 195 18.07 -4.63 -5.88
CA PRO A 195 18.68 -4.86 -4.58
C PRO A 195 17.77 -5.68 -3.66
N GLU A 196 18.30 -6.64 -2.90
CA GLU A 196 17.46 -7.56 -2.10
C GLU A 196 16.55 -6.80 -1.12
N ALA A 197 17.07 -5.74 -0.48
CA ALA A 197 16.30 -4.92 0.44
C ALA A 197 15.16 -4.16 -0.25
N LEU A 198 15.29 -3.78 -1.52
CA LEU A 198 14.25 -3.08 -2.28
C LEU A 198 13.35 -4.02 -3.11
N ARG A 199 13.52 -5.34 -2.96
CA ARG A 199 12.77 -6.36 -3.73
C ARG A 199 11.38 -6.62 -3.16
N PHE A 200 10.62 -5.55 -3.00
CA PHE A 200 9.23 -5.54 -2.55
C PHE A 200 8.37 -6.51 -3.37
N PRO A 201 7.81 -7.58 -2.78
CA PRO A 201 7.10 -8.59 -3.53
C PRO A 201 5.75 -8.09 -4.04
N TRP A 202 5.33 -8.57 -5.20
CA TRP A 202 4.12 -8.11 -5.88
C TRP A 202 3.06 -9.22 -5.98
N ALA A 203 1.83 -8.87 -6.30
CA ALA A 203 0.75 -9.84 -6.53
C ALA A 203 -0.01 -9.53 -7.82
N ALA A 204 -0.37 -10.59 -8.54
CA ALA A 204 -1.20 -10.50 -9.73
C ALA A 204 -2.56 -9.88 -9.44
N ALA A 205 -3.18 -9.32 -10.48
CA ALA A 205 -4.56 -8.89 -10.38
C ALA A 205 -5.46 -10.11 -10.16
N LYS A 206 -6.46 -9.97 -9.27
CA LYS A 206 -7.54 -10.96 -9.17
C LYS A 206 -8.43 -10.80 -10.38
N GLU A 207 -8.34 -11.74 -11.30
CA GLU A 207 -9.09 -11.76 -12.56
C GLU A 207 -9.63 -13.16 -12.82
N GLY A 208 -10.66 -13.26 -13.67
CA GLY A 208 -11.19 -14.57 -14.08
C GLY A 208 -10.12 -15.37 -14.84
N LYS A 209 -10.20 -16.71 -14.75
CA LYS A 209 -9.21 -17.62 -15.36
C LYS A 209 -8.99 -17.41 -16.87
N ASN A 210 -9.95 -16.79 -17.56
CA ASN A 210 -9.97 -16.58 -19.01
C ASN A 210 -9.97 -15.09 -19.40
N ALA A 211 -9.37 -14.21 -18.58
CA ALA A 211 -9.25 -12.81 -18.95
C ALA A 211 -8.39 -12.66 -20.21
N LEU A 212 -8.99 -12.22 -21.32
CA LEU A 212 -8.32 -12.07 -22.63
C LEU A 212 -7.19 -11.03 -22.61
N ALA A 213 -7.26 -10.05 -21.71
CA ALA A 213 -6.26 -9.00 -21.54
C ALA A 213 -6.09 -8.69 -20.04
N PRO A 214 -5.31 -9.50 -19.30
CA PRO A 214 -5.18 -9.34 -17.86
C PRO A 214 -4.44 -8.04 -17.51
N LYS A 215 -4.79 -7.42 -16.38
CA LYS A 215 -4.05 -6.25 -15.87
C LYS A 215 -2.62 -6.64 -15.55
N ARG A 216 -1.65 -5.88 -16.06
CA ARG A 216 -0.23 -6.13 -15.75
C ARG A 216 0.13 -5.45 -14.43
N ARG A 217 0.38 -6.26 -13.39
CA ARG A 217 0.88 -5.78 -12.09
C ARG A 217 2.30 -6.21 -11.78
N ASP A 218 2.91 -7.02 -12.64
CA ASP A 218 4.33 -7.38 -12.50
C ASP A 218 5.17 -6.14 -12.84
N PRO A 219 5.90 -5.57 -11.87
CA PRO A 219 6.79 -4.46 -12.17
C PRO A 219 8.05 -4.90 -12.94
N GLY A 220 8.34 -6.20 -12.98
CA GLY A 220 9.61 -6.72 -13.48
C GLY A 220 9.87 -6.46 -14.96
N ILE A 221 11.12 -6.10 -15.27
CA ILE A 221 11.64 -5.84 -16.62
C ILE A 221 13.08 -6.35 -16.75
N GLY A 222 13.40 -7.07 -17.83
CA GLY A 222 14.75 -7.63 -18.01
C GLY A 222 15.23 -8.42 -16.77
N GLY A 223 16.42 -8.09 -16.26
CA GLY A 223 16.99 -8.65 -15.03
C GLY A 223 16.42 -8.12 -13.71
N LEU A 224 15.57 -7.08 -13.76
CA LEU A 224 14.91 -6.50 -12.59
C LEU A 224 13.66 -7.32 -12.26
N LYS A 225 13.81 -8.38 -11.46
CA LYS A 225 12.74 -9.31 -11.09
C LYS A 225 12.33 -9.19 -9.62
N PHE A 226 11.05 -9.46 -9.37
CA PHE A 226 10.44 -9.40 -8.05
C PHE A 226 9.79 -10.74 -7.69
N LYS A 227 9.74 -11.05 -6.40
CA LYS A 227 9.11 -12.25 -5.87
C LYS A 227 7.59 -12.05 -5.76
N GLY A 228 6.83 -13.15 -5.80
CA GLY A 228 5.39 -13.12 -5.52
C GLY A 228 5.12 -12.90 -4.03
N LEU A 229 4.15 -12.05 -3.72
CA LEU A 229 3.70 -11.71 -2.38
C LEU A 229 2.94 -12.89 -1.76
N ARG A 230 3.37 -13.29 -0.56
CA ARG A 230 2.77 -14.38 0.23
C ARG A 230 2.16 -13.83 1.50
N SER A 231 0.99 -14.32 1.89
CA SER A 231 0.34 -13.98 3.15
C SER A 231 1.14 -14.46 4.37
N GLY A 232 0.74 -13.99 5.56
CA GLY A 232 1.36 -14.31 6.84
C GLY A 232 2.60 -13.47 7.09
N GLN A 233 3.60 -14.07 7.75
CA GLN A 233 4.84 -13.41 8.15
C GLN A 233 5.51 -12.62 7.03
N GLN A 234 5.56 -13.17 5.81
CA GLN A 234 6.20 -12.50 4.67
C GLN A 234 5.46 -11.21 4.28
N HIS A 235 4.12 -11.21 4.31
CA HIS A 235 3.34 -10.00 4.06
C HIS A 235 3.60 -8.96 5.14
N ALA A 236 3.56 -9.36 6.42
CA ALA A 236 3.80 -8.47 7.55
C ALA A 236 5.16 -7.76 7.43
N MET A 237 6.22 -8.56 7.22
CA MET A 237 7.58 -8.08 7.06
C MET A 237 7.72 -7.06 5.92
N TRP A 238 7.20 -7.40 4.74
CA TRP A 238 7.33 -6.50 3.58
C TRP A 238 6.43 -5.27 3.67
N ASN A 239 5.27 -5.35 4.33
CA ASN A 239 4.43 -4.17 4.57
C ASN A 239 5.12 -3.19 5.54
N MET A 240 5.74 -3.69 6.61
CA MET A 240 6.51 -2.85 7.54
C MET A 240 7.66 -2.15 6.81
N ARG A 241 8.45 -2.90 6.04
CA ARG A 241 9.56 -2.35 5.26
C ARG A 241 9.11 -1.30 4.23
N ALA A 242 8.02 -1.58 3.52
CA ALA A 242 7.45 -0.63 2.56
C ALA A 242 6.98 0.64 3.26
N SER A 243 6.28 0.50 4.40
CA SER A 243 5.84 1.64 5.22
C SER A 243 7.03 2.47 5.69
N TRP A 244 8.08 1.83 6.25
CA TRP A 244 9.28 2.52 6.70
C TRP A 244 9.96 3.31 5.58
N VAL A 245 10.13 2.70 4.41
CA VAL A 245 10.77 3.38 3.26
C VAL A 245 9.96 4.59 2.81
N LEU A 246 8.64 4.44 2.63
CA LEU A 246 7.79 5.54 2.16
C LEU A 246 7.68 6.66 3.19
N SER A 247 7.57 6.33 4.49
CA SER A 247 7.62 7.33 5.56
C SER A 247 8.98 8.02 5.62
N SER A 248 10.08 7.29 5.45
CA SER A 248 11.43 7.88 5.41
C SER A 248 11.65 8.77 4.19
N VAL A 249 11.07 8.45 3.04
CA VAL A 249 11.05 9.31 1.84
C VAL A 249 10.39 10.64 2.16
N LEU A 250 9.19 10.61 2.76
CA LEU A 250 8.45 11.82 3.11
C LEU A 250 9.11 12.61 4.25
N ALA A 251 9.83 11.96 5.16
CA ALA A 251 10.57 12.61 6.24
C ALA A 251 11.96 13.12 5.80
N HIS A 252 12.44 12.75 4.61
CA HIS A 252 13.76 13.14 4.12
C HIS A 252 13.79 14.64 3.77
N PRO A 253 14.87 15.39 4.05
CA PRO A 253 14.95 16.83 3.75
C PRO A 253 14.67 17.20 2.29
N GLY A 254 15.05 16.34 1.34
CA GLY A 254 14.75 16.50 -0.09
C GLY A 254 13.25 16.51 -0.42
N ALA A 255 12.38 15.99 0.46
CA ALA A 255 10.93 16.02 0.30
C ALA A 255 10.26 17.21 1.00
N ALA A 256 11.00 18.09 1.69
CA ALA A 256 10.43 19.17 2.50
C ALA A 256 9.62 20.18 1.66
N GLY A 257 10.06 20.44 0.42
CA GLY A 257 9.34 21.29 -0.54
C GLY A 257 8.26 20.57 -1.33
N SER A 258 8.04 19.27 -1.08
CA SER A 258 7.15 18.48 -1.94
C SER A 258 5.69 18.85 -1.76
N ARG A 259 4.90 18.78 -2.84
CA ARG A 259 3.43 18.96 -2.76
C ARG A 259 2.77 17.94 -1.84
N PHE A 260 3.35 16.76 -1.66
CA PHE A 260 2.86 15.77 -0.70
C PHE A 260 2.85 16.27 0.74
N GLN A 261 3.73 17.22 1.12
CA GLN A 261 3.75 17.79 2.48
C GLN A 261 2.56 18.71 2.76
N ASN A 262 1.93 19.23 1.70
CA ASN A 262 0.89 20.25 1.78
C ASN A 262 -0.52 19.70 1.48
N VAL A 263 -0.68 18.37 1.51
CA VAL A 263 -2.00 17.76 1.27
C VAL A 263 -2.97 18.13 2.38
N ALA A 264 -4.16 18.54 1.98
CA ALA A 264 -5.21 18.90 2.93
C ALA A 264 -5.84 17.66 3.58
N THR A 265 -6.33 17.85 4.81
CA THR A 265 -7.25 16.91 5.46
C THR A 265 -8.44 16.62 4.53
N PRO A 266 -8.95 15.39 4.50
CA PRO A 266 -8.72 14.29 5.44
C PRO A 266 -7.49 13.41 5.15
N ASN A 267 -6.71 13.75 4.11
CA ASN A 267 -5.52 12.97 3.77
C ASN A 267 -4.31 13.46 4.56
N ASP A 268 -3.29 12.61 4.61
CA ASP A 268 -1.95 12.90 5.09
C ASP A 268 -0.92 12.57 3.99
N PRO A 269 0.34 13.04 4.09
CA PRO A 269 1.34 12.84 3.05
C PRO A 269 1.56 11.37 2.67
N LEU A 270 1.57 10.45 3.65
CA LEU A 270 1.78 9.03 3.40
C LEU A 270 0.56 8.41 2.70
N ARG A 271 -0.65 8.78 3.12
CA ARG A 271 -1.89 8.32 2.47
C ARG A 271 -2.00 8.82 1.04
N ALA A 272 -1.56 10.06 0.78
CA ALA A 272 -1.52 10.61 -0.57
C ALA A 272 -0.50 9.87 -1.46
N LEU A 273 0.70 9.59 -0.95
CA LEU A 273 1.69 8.80 -1.68
C LEU A 273 1.20 7.36 -1.93
N GLU A 274 0.60 6.71 -0.94
CA GLU A 274 -0.04 5.40 -1.10
C GLU A 274 -1.12 5.42 -2.19
N ALA A 275 -1.98 6.45 -2.20
CA ALA A 275 -3.02 6.64 -3.20
C ALA A 275 -2.45 6.81 -4.62
N ALA A 276 -1.34 7.54 -4.78
CA ALA A 276 -0.63 7.63 -6.05
C ALA A 276 -0.14 6.25 -6.53
N LEU A 277 0.52 5.48 -5.65
CA LEU A 277 1.00 4.12 -5.96
C LEU A 277 -0.15 3.18 -6.31
N PHE A 278 -1.28 3.32 -5.60
CA PHE A 278 -2.49 2.56 -5.86
C PHE A 278 -3.04 2.86 -7.25
N MET A 279 -3.07 4.11 -7.70
CA MET A 279 -3.51 4.46 -9.06
C MET A 279 -2.55 3.93 -10.11
N ILE A 280 -1.25 4.19 -9.98
CA ILE A 280 -0.22 3.73 -10.93
C ILE A 280 -0.22 2.20 -11.04
N GLY A 281 -0.25 1.50 -9.92
CA GLY A 281 -0.23 0.04 -9.86
C GLY A 281 -1.56 -0.64 -10.19
N TYR A 282 -2.56 0.10 -10.68
CA TYR A 282 -3.78 -0.50 -11.22
C TYR A 282 -3.44 -1.44 -12.38
N ASP A 283 -2.68 -0.92 -13.35
CA ASP A 283 -2.16 -1.59 -14.54
C ASP A 283 -0.89 -0.85 -14.98
N LEU A 284 0.24 -1.54 -14.98
CA LEU A 284 1.55 -1.01 -15.40
C LEU A 284 1.71 -1.00 -16.92
N GLY A 285 0.71 -1.50 -17.66
CA GLY A 285 0.70 -1.53 -19.12
C GLY A 285 1.80 -2.41 -19.71
N GLU A 286 1.89 -2.40 -21.04
CA GLU A 286 3.04 -2.96 -21.74
C GLU A 286 4.21 -2.00 -21.60
N GLN A 287 5.26 -2.45 -20.92
CA GLN A 287 6.54 -1.75 -20.98
C GLN A 287 7.05 -1.92 -22.41
N ARG A 288 6.87 -0.88 -23.24
CA ARG A 288 7.71 -0.74 -24.43
C ARG A 288 9.14 -0.77 -23.91
N SER A 289 9.89 -1.77 -24.31
CA SER A 289 11.34 -1.77 -24.18
C SER A 289 11.82 -0.47 -24.81
N VAL A 290 12.15 0.53 -23.99
CA VAL A 290 13.01 1.62 -24.43
C VAL A 290 14.41 1.02 -24.50
N LEU A 291 14.61 0.19 -25.52
CA LEU A 291 15.92 -0.13 -26.05
C LEU A 291 16.24 1.05 -26.98
N ALA A 292 17.26 1.81 -26.57
CA ALA A 292 18.04 2.75 -27.36
C ALA A 292 17.29 3.85 -28.17
N ALA A 293 17.46 5.08 -27.72
CA ALA A 293 17.79 6.20 -28.61
C ALA A 293 18.93 6.98 -27.94
#